data_AF-A0A1Z9LFI2-F1
#
_entry.id   AF-A0A1Z9LFI2-F1
#
_cell.length_a   1.000
_cell.length_b   1.000
_cell.length_c   1.000
_cell.angle_alpha   90.00
_cell.angle_beta   90.00
_cell.angle_gamma   90.00
#
_symmetry.space_group_name_H-M   'P 1'
#
loop_
_entity.id
_entity.type
_entity.pdbx_description
1 polymer ?
#
loop_
_entity_poly.entity_id
_entity_poly.type
_entity_poly.pdbx_seq_one_letter_code
_entity_poly.pdbx_strand_id
1 'polypeptide(L)' 'MNSNARIDSLQLMLTDLRMRNEPIRHKAAFRGCQPEFQALVSRLIEQLETELFEEKQRFREASRSVSS' A
#
# COMPACT_ATOMS: atom_id res chain seq x y z
N MET A 1 17.51 -6.55 6.72
CA MET A 1 16.27 -5.82 7.11
C MET A 1 15.16 -6.84 7.27
N ASN A 2 14.28 -6.66 8.25
CA ASN A 2 13.23 -7.63 8.57
C ASN A 2 12.12 -7.55 7.50
N SER A 3 12.18 -8.37 6.46
CA SER A 3 11.24 -8.34 5.32
C SER A 3 9.77 -8.47 5.76
N ASN A 4 9.49 -9.13 6.90
CA ASN A 4 8.15 -9.15 7.49
C ASN A 4 7.68 -7.74 7.88
N ALA A 5 8.53 -6.93 8.52
CA ALA A 5 8.16 -5.57 8.91
C ALA A 5 7.82 -4.67 7.71
N ARG A 6 8.44 -4.91 6.55
CA ARG A 6 8.11 -4.18 5.31
C ARG A 6 6.80 -4.67 4.69
N ILE A 7 6.56 -5.99 4.67
CA ILE A 7 5.29 -6.55 4.21
C ILE A 7 4.14 -6.04 5.09
N ASP A 8 4.32 -6.05 6.41
CA ASP A 8 3.33 -5.60 7.38
C ASP A 8 3.02 -4.10 7.21
N SER A 9 4.05 -3.26 7.00
CA SER A 9 3.84 -1.83 6.79
C SER A 9 3.08 -1.53 5.50
N LEU A 10 3.40 -2.23 4.40
CA LEU A 10 2.70 -2.09 3.13
C LEU A 10 1.22 -2.52 3.24
N GLN A 11 0.95 -3.62 3.95
CA GLN A 11 -0.43 -4.08 4.19
C GLN A 11 -1.23 -3.10 5.06
N LEU A 12 -0.58 -2.52 6.08
CA LEU A 12 -1.19 -1.49 6.93
C LEU A 12 -1.55 -0.25 6.11
N MET A 13 -0.62 0.26 5.29
CA MET A 13 -0.86 1.43 4.43
C MET A 13 -1.99 1.19 3.42
N LEU A 14 -2.02 0.03 2.78
CA LEU A 14 -3.09 -0.34 1.84
C LEU A 14 -4.46 -0.39 2.53
N THR A 15 -4.51 -0.93 3.75
CA THR A 15 -5.74 -0.98 4.53
C THR A 15 -6.23 0.42 4.87
N ASP A 16 -5.32 1.31 5.30
CA ASP A 16 -5.65 2.68 5.65
C ASP A 16 -6.17 3.47 4.44
N LEU A 17 -5.53 3.34 3.28
CA LEU A 17 -5.96 4.00 2.05
C LEU A 17 -7.29 3.46 1.52
N ARG A 18 -7.61 2.18 1.74
CA ARG A 18 -8.87 1.58 1.26
C ARG A 18 -10.04 1.85 2.20
N MET A 19 -9.80 1.83 3.50
CA MET A 19 -10.87 1.72 4.50
C MET A 19 -10.92 2.87 5.51
N ARG A 20 -9.81 3.60 5.73
CA ARG A 20 -9.69 4.56 6.85
C ARG A 20 -9.40 5.99 6.40
N ASN A 21 -9.59 6.30 5.11
CA ASN A 21 -9.38 7.63 4.55
C ASN A 21 -10.65 8.50 4.47
N GLU A 22 -11.74 8.10 5.13
CA GLU A 22 -13.03 8.82 5.05
C GLU A 22 -12.94 10.31 5.46
N PRO A 23 -12.26 10.71 6.55
CA PRO A 23 -12.17 12.12 6.93
C PRO A 23 -11.49 13.00 5.86
N ILE A 24 -10.46 12.48 5.18
CA ILE A 24 -9.77 13.23 4.12
C ILE A 24 -10.59 13.25 2.83
N ARG A 25 -11.29 12.15 2.51
CA ARG A 25 -12.24 12.08 1.38
C ARG A 25 -13.34 13.12 1.52
N HIS A 26 -13.94 13.27 2.71
CA HIS A 26 -14.95 14.30 2.95
C HIS A 26 -14.39 15.72 2.79
N LYS A 27 -13.17 15.98 3.27
CA LYS A 27 -12.51 17.28 3.07
C LYS A 27 -12.22 17.58 1.60
N ALA A 28 -11.82 16.57 0.82
CA ALA A 28 -11.57 16.73 -0.62
C ALA A 28 -12.86 17.06 -1.37
N ALA A 29 -13.95 16.34 -1.09
CA ALA A 29 -15.27 16.64 -1.62
C ALA A 29 -15.73 18.06 -1.26
N PHE A 30 -15.59 18.46 0.01
CA PHE A 30 -15.94 19.81 0.46
C PHE A 30 -15.16 20.92 -0.26
N ARG A 31 -13.88 20.66 -0.59
CA ARG A 31 -13.02 21.61 -1.31
C ARG A 31 -13.16 21.54 -2.83
N GLY A 32 -13.99 20.64 -3.36
CA GLY A 32 -14.14 20.44 -4.80
C GLY A 32 -12.95 19.74 -5.47
N CYS A 33 -12.02 19.15 -4.70
CA CYS A 33 -10.84 18.45 -5.23
C CYS A 33 -10.93 16.92 -5.12
N GLN A 34 -12.17 16.39 -5.14
CA GLN A 34 -12.43 14.95 -5.07
C GLN A 34 -11.78 14.17 -6.22
N PRO A 35 -11.82 14.61 -7.49
CA PRO A 35 -11.20 13.87 -8.59
C PRO A 35 -9.68 13.75 -8.44
N GLU A 36 -9.00 14.83 -8.07
CA GLU A 36 -7.55 14.86 -7.85
C GLU A 36 -7.16 13.97 -6.66
N PHE A 37 -7.94 14.03 -5.59
CA PHE A 37 -7.75 13.17 -4.43
C PHE A 37 -7.91 11.69 -4.80
N GLN A 38 -8.96 11.32 -5.54
CA GLN A 38 -9.15 9.94 -5.97
C GLN A 38 -8.04 9.48 -6.91
N ALA A 39 -7.63 10.30 -7.87
CA ALA A 39 -6.53 9.97 -8.77
C ALA A 39 -5.20 9.75 -8.01
N LEU A 40 -4.95 10.54 -6.96
CA LEU A 40 -3.78 10.34 -6.09
C LEU A 40 -3.89 9.04 -5.28
N VAL A 41 -5.04 8.77 -4.66
CA VAL A 41 -5.25 7.54 -3.88
C VAL A 41 -5.11 6.30 -4.75
N SER A 42 -5.67 6.29 -5.97
CA SER A 42 -5.53 5.16 -6.90
C SER A 42 -4.06 4.89 -7.24
N ARG A 43 -3.29 5.92 -7.59
CA ARG A 43 -1.85 5.78 -7.87
C ARG A 43 -1.07 5.24 -6.66
N LEU A 44 -1.39 5.71 -5.45
CA LEU A 44 -0.74 5.23 -4.22
C LEU A 44 -1.07 3.76 -3.94
N ILE A 45 -2.32 3.34 -4.15
CA ILE A 45 -2.72 1.95 -3.99
C ILE A 45 -1.97 1.06 -4.98
N GLU A 46 -1.94 1.42 -6.27
CA GLU A 46 -1.24 0.65 -7.30
C GLU A 46 0.27 0.51 -6.99
N GLN A 47 0.90 1.59 -6.53
CA GLN A 47 2.30 1.57 -6.13
C GLN A 47 2.53 0.61 -4.95
N LEU A 48 1.74 0.73 -3.89
CA LEU A 48 1.88 -0.11 -2.70
C LEU A 48 1.58 -1.59 -2.98
N GLU A 49 0.63 -1.89 -3.86
CA GLU A 49 0.35 -3.27 -4.30
C GLU A 49 1.53 -3.87 -5.06
N THR A 50 2.16 -3.09 -5.95
CA THR A 50 3.35 -3.51 -6.68
C THR A 50 4.51 -3.78 -5.72
N GLU A 51 4.79 -2.84 -4.81
CA GLU A 51 5.84 -3.02 -3.80
C GLU A 51 5.58 -4.22 -2.89
N LEU A 52 4.32 -4.44 -2.48
CA LEU A 52 3.95 -5.59 -1.65
C LEU A 52 4.13 -6.91 -2.39
N PHE A 53 3.77 -6.95 -3.67
CA PHE A 53 3.96 -8.12 -4.51
C PHE A 53 5.45 -8.46 -4.64
N GLU A 54 6.28 -7.48 -4.97
CA GLU A 54 7.72 -7.65 -5.11
C GLU A 54 8.37 -8.10 -3.79
N GLU A 55 8.05 -7.47 -2.66
CA GLU A 55 8.63 -7.82 -1.37
C GLU A 55 8.23 -9.25 -0.95
N LYS A 56 6.99 -9.68 -1.25
CA LYS A 56 6.54 -11.07 -1.03
C LYS A 56 7.24 -12.07 -1.96
N GLN A 57 7.64 -11.68 -3.16
CA GLN A 57 8.44 -12.54 -4.04
C GLN A 57 9.85 -12.69 -3.48
N ARG A 58 10.52 -11.57 -3.15
CA ARG A 58 11.86 -11.57 -2.54
C ARG A 58 11.92 -12.38 -1.26
N PHE A 59 10.90 -12.27 -0.40
CA PHE A 59 10.80 -13.06 0.83
C PHE A 59 10.69 -14.56 0.56
N ARG A 60 9.91 -14.97 -0.46
CA ARG A 60 9.78 -16.38 -0.88
C ARG A 60 11.04 -16.93 -1.52
N GLU A 61 11.76 -16.13 -2.29
CA GLU A 61 13.04 -16.53 -2.90
C GLU A 61 14.12 -16.70 -1.82
N ALA A 62 14.21 -15.75 -0.89
CA ALA A 62 15.16 -15.81 0.23
C ALA A 62 14.92 -17.03 1.13
N SER A 63 13.65 -17.38 1.40
CA SER A 63 13.34 -18.57 2.21
C SER A 63 13.67 -19.89 1.48
N ARG A 64 13.55 -19.94 0.16
CA ARG A 64 13.98 -21.09 -0.66
C ARG A 64 15.50 -21.25 -0.69
N SER A 65 16.25 -20.16 -0.84
CA SER A 65 17.72 -20.21 -0.87
C SER A 65 18.34 -20.60 0.48
N VAL A 66 17.68 -20.33 1.59
CA VAL A 66 18.14 -20.76 2.93
C VAL A 66 17.90 -22.25 3.20
N SER A 67 17.01 -22.88 2.42
CA SER A 67 16.62 -24.28 2.58
C SER A 67 17.39 -25.25 1.66
N SER A 68 18.34 -24.73 0.85
CA SER A 68 19.17 -25.47 -0.11
C SER A 68 20.64 -25.42 0.31
#